data_AF-A0A967WV56-F1
#
_entry.id   AF-A0A967WV56-F1
#
_cell.length_a   1.000
_cell.length_b   1.000
_cell.length_c   1.000
_cell.angle_alpha   90.00
_cell.angle_beta   90.00
_cell.angle_gamma   90.00
#
_symmetry.space_group_name_H-M   'P 1'
#
loop_
_entity.id
_entity.type
_entity.pdbx_description
1 polymer ?
#
loop_
_entity_poly.entity_id
_entity_poly.type
_entity_poly.pdbx_seq_one_letter_code
_entity_poly.pdbx_strand_id
1 'polypeptide(L)'
;MSLRTRLMIVGGVLGGLLGVSAAYLYMRSVSIEVDEEGRERLPAIQPGKALAVGLGVLTVLRQIAGMEQPSEGGRGRGRKR
;
A
#
# COMPACT_ATOMS: atom_id res chain seq x y z
N MET A 1 27.31 5.13 -2.04
CA MET A 1 26.01 5.15 -1.33
C MET A 1 25.84 3.85 -0.58
N SER A 2 25.41 3.89 0.69
CA SER A 2 25.14 2.67 1.46
C SER A 2 23.98 1.88 0.83
N LEU A 3 23.97 0.55 0.97
CA LEU A 3 22.88 -0.31 0.46
C LEU A 3 21.52 0.13 1.02
N ARG A 4 21.48 0.51 2.31
CA ARG A 4 20.31 1.06 2.99
C ARG A 4 19.81 2.34 2.31
N THR A 5 20.71 3.27 1.99
CA THR A 5 20.36 4.52 1.30
C THR A 5 19.79 4.24 -0.10
N ARG A 6 20.41 3.30 -0.85
CA ARG A 6 19.92 2.92 -2.17
C ARG A 6 18.52 2.31 -2.11
N LEU A 7 18.26 1.42 -1.15
CA LEU A 7 16.94 0.81 -0.96
C LEU A 7 15.88 1.84 -0.57
N MET A 8 16.20 2.79 0.32
CA MET A 8 15.27 3.87 0.68
C MET A 8 14.91 4.73 -0.54
N ILE A 9 15.90 5.10 -1.36
CA ILE A 9 15.65 5.91 -2.56
C ILE A 9 14.80 5.13 -3.57
N VAL A 10 15.15 3.88 -3.87
CA VAL A 10 14.40 3.05 -4.82
C VAL A 10 12.98 2.79 -4.34
N GLY A 11 12.80 2.45 -3.07
CA GLY A 11 11.48 2.25 -2.47
C GLY A 11 10.62 3.52 -2.49
N GLY A 12 11.20 4.67 -2.14
CA GLY A 12 10.51 5.95 -2.17
C GLY A 12 10.10 6.37 -3.58
N VAL A 13 10.99 6.22 -4.56
CA VAL A 13 10.70 6.55 -5.97
C VAL A 13 9.61 5.63 -6.53
N LEU A 14 9.71 4.31 -6.32
CA LEU A 14 8.71 3.36 -6.78
C LEU A 14 7.35 3.59 -6.11
N GLY A 15 7.34 3.79 -4.79
CA GLY A 15 6.12 4.07 -4.03
C GLY A 15 5.47 5.38 -4.46
N GLY A 16 6.27 6.43 -4.69
CA GLY A 16 5.80 7.72 -5.20
C GLY A 16 5.17 7.60 -6.58
N LEU A 17 5.84 6.92 -7.52
CA LEU A 17 5.31 6.69 -8.87
C LEU A 17 4.00 5.89 -8.85
N LEU A 18 3.93 4.85 -8.01
CA LEU A 18 2.70 4.08 -7.82
C LEU A 18 1.57 4.93 -7.23
N GLY A 19 1.86 5.75 -6.22
CA GLY A 19 0.88 6.65 -5.61
C GLY A 19 0.33 7.68 -6.60
N VAL A 20 1.21 8.33 -7.38
CA VAL A 20 0.80 9.27 -8.44
C VAL A 20 -0.01 8.57 -9.52
N SER A 21 0.40 7.36 -9.94
CA SER A 21 -0.34 6.59 -10.93
C SER A 21 -1.72 6.19 -10.44
N ALA A 22 -1.86 5.79 -9.17
CA ALA A 22 -3.14 5.48 -8.55
C ALA A 22 -4.06 6.70 -8.49
N ALA A 23 -3.54 7.87 -8.12
CA ALA A 23 -4.28 9.13 -8.13
C ALA A 23 -4.72 9.52 -9.55
N TYR A 24 -3.82 9.39 -10.53
CA TYR A 24 -4.10 9.67 -11.94
C TYR A 24 -5.19 8.74 -12.51
N LEU A 25 -5.10 7.44 -12.23
CA LEU A 25 -6.13 6.46 -12.62
C LEU A 25 -7.47 6.74 -11.92
N TYR A 26 -7.44 7.11 -10.65
CA TYR A 26 -8.64 7.51 -9.92
C TYR A 26 -9.33 8.69 -10.63
N MET A 27 -8.61 9.77 -10.92
CA MET A 27 -9.13 10.93 -11.66
C MET A 27 -9.62 10.58 -13.07
N ARG A 28 -8.95 9.64 -13.76
CA ARG A 28 -9.36 9.20 -15.10
C ARG A 28 -10.60 8.31 -15.09
N SER A 29 -10.74 7.46 -14.08
CA SER A 29 -11.84 6.49 -13.95
C SER A 29 -13.12 7.13 -13.43
N VAL A 30 -12.96 8.20 -12.66
CA VAL A 30 -14.04 9.02 -12.17
C VAL A 30 -14.36 10.02 -13.28
N SER A 31 -15.38 9.73 -14.09
CA SER A 31 -15.97 10.71 -14.99
C SER A 31 -16.31 11.95 -14.16
N ILE A 32 -15.60 13.05 -14.42
CA ILE A 32 -15.85 14.34 -13.78
C ILE A 32 -17.27 14.73 -14.17
N GLU A 33 -18.22 14.51 -13.27
CA GLU A 33 -19.57 15.03 -13.43
C GLU A 33 -19.48 16.55 -13.25
N VAL A 34 -19.69 17.25 -14.35
CA VAL A 34 -19.82 18.71 -14.34
C VAL A 34 -21.27 18.97 -13.94
N ASP A 35 -21.45 19.49 -12.72
CA ASP A 35 -22.75 19.93 -12.21
C ASP A 35 -23.33 21.04 -13.10
N GLU A 36 -24.64 21.30 -13.08
CA GLU A 36 -25.29 22.35 -13.90
C GLU A 36 -24.72 23.77 -13.63
N GLU A 37 -23.98 23.93 -12.53
CA GLU A 37 -23.28 25.14 -12.10
C GLU A 37 -21.81 25.24 -12.60
N GLY A 38 -21.34 24.31 -13.43
CA GLY A 38 -19.98 24.30 -13.96
C GLY A 38 -18.90 23.93 -12.94
N ARG A 39 -19.28 23.32 -11.81
CA ARG A 39 -18.34 22.86 -10.77
C ARG A 39 -18.00 21.39 -10.97
N GLU A 40 -16.70 21.12 -11.09
CA GLU A 40 -16.16 19.75 -11.10
C GLU A 40 -16.42 19.13 -9.72
N ARG A 41 -17.40 18.21 -9.65
CA ARG A 41 -17.69 17.46 -8.42
C ARG A 41 -17.16 16.06 -8.57
N LEU A 42 -16.20 15.71 -7.72
CA LEU A 42 -15.81 14.31 -7.54
C LEU A 42 -16.99 13.59 -6.85
N PRO A 43 -17.50 12.47 -7.38
CA PRO A 43 -18.51 11.66 -6.72
C PRO A 43 -18.06 11.30 -5.32
N ALA A 44 -19.00 11.41 -4.37
CA ALA A 44 -18.72 11.17 -2.96
C ALA A 44 -18.05 9.81 -2.76
N ILE A 45 -16.80 9.83 -2.29
CA ILE A 45 -16.08 8.60 -1.96
C ILE A 45 -16.84 7.92 -0.83
N GLN A 46 -17.30 6.69 -1.06
CA GLN A 46 -17.92 5.90 0.00
C GLN A 46 -16.88 5.65 1.12
N PRO A 47 -17.15 6.09 2.36
CA PRO A 47 -16.17 6.00 3.45
C PRO A 47 -15.76 4.56 3.75
N GLY A 48 -16.66 3.59 3.57
CA GLY A 48 -16.33 2.16 3.71
C GLY A 48 -15.29 1.67 2.71
N LYS A 49 -15.33 2.14 1.45
CA LYS A 49 -14.32 1.78 0.45
C LYS A 49 -12.97 2.43 0.75
N ALA A 50 -12.96 3.68 1.21
CA ALA A 50 -11.73 4.35 1.62
C ALA A 50 -11.05 3.63 2.79
N LEU A 51 -11.83 3.23 3.80
CA LEU A 51 -11.33 2.43 4.93
C LEU A 51 -10.80 1.07 4.48
N ALA A 52 -11.53 0.36 3.60
CA ALA A 52 -11.09 -0.93 3.08
C ALA A 52 -9.75 -0.84 2.35
N VAL A 53 -9.55 0.19 1.53
CA VAL A 53 -8.28 0.46 0.84
C VAL A 53 -7.16 0.73 1.86
N GLY A 54 -7.42 1.60 2.85
CA GLY A 54 -6.44 1.92 3.89
C GLY A 54 -6.00 0.68 4.71
N LEU A 55 -6.97 -0.15 5.12
CA LEU A 55 -6.70 -1.39 5.84
C LEU A 55 -5.98 -2.43 4.98
N GLY A 56 -6.29 -2.48 3.67
CA GLY A 56 -5.58 -3.31 2.71
C GLY A 56 -4.09 -2.95 2.62
N VAL A 57 -3.79 -1.65 2.47
CA VAL A 57 -2.41 -1.15 2.48
C VAL A 57 -1.71 -1.49 3.79
N LEU A 58 -2.36 -1.26 4.94
CA LEU A 58 -1.80 -1.59 6.25
C LEU A 58 -1.49 -3.09 6.40
N THR A 59 -2.34 -3.95 5.85
CA THR A 59 -2.14 -5.41 5.87
C THR A 59 -0.90 -5.82 5.09
N VAL A 60 -0.70 -5.24 3.90
CA VAL A 60 0.50 -5.48 3.08
C VAL A 60 1.76 -5.02 3.81
N LEU A 61 1.74 -3.83 4.41
CA LEU A 61 2.87 -3.33 5.21
C LEU A 61 3.19 -4.26 6.39
N ARG A 62 2.15 -4.76 7.08
CA ARG A 62 2.31 -5.72 8.17
C ARG A 62 2.92 -7.03 7.68
N GLN A 63 2.51 -7.54 6.52
CA GLN A 63 3.09 -8.76 5.94
C GLN A 63 4.58 -8.57 5.65
N ILE A 64 4.96 -7.47 5.01
CA ILE A 64 6.37 -7.15 4.72
C ILE A 64 7.19 -7.08 6.01
N ALA A 65 6.68 -6.40 7.04
CA ALA A 65 7.35 -6.33 8.34
C ALA A 65 7.45 -7.71 9.04
N GLY A 66 6.48 -8.59 8.81
CA GLY A 66 6.48 -9.96 9.33
C GLY A 66 7.41 -10.92 8.59
N MET A 67 7.77 -10.62 7.33
CA MET A 67 8.68 -11.47 6.53
C MET A 67 10.12 -11.50 7.07
N GLU A 68 10.51 -10.57 7.94
CA GLU A 68 11.83 -10.59 8.60
C GLU A 68 11.89 -11.54 9.80
N GLN A 69 10.77 -12.13 10.25
CA GLN A 69 10.80 -13.17 11.29
C GLN A 69 11.32 -14.46 10.64
N PRO A 70 12.51 -14.96 11.05
CA PRO A 70 12.94 -16.27 10.61
C PRO A 70 11.88 -17.26 11.08
N SER A 71 11.41 -18.11 10.18
CA SER A 71 10.71 -19.32 10.60
C SER A 71 11.69 -20.12 11.46
N GLU A 72 11.61 -19.97 12.78
CA GLU A 72 12.21 -20.87 13.76
C GLU A 72 11.43 -22.19 13.73
N GLY A 73 11.46 -22.85 12.57
CA GLY A 73 11.01 -24.20 12.36
C GLY A 73 12.14 -25.17 12.71
N GLY A 74 12.04 -25.77 13.90
CA GLY A 74 12.55 -27.11 14.14
C GLY A 74 14.02 -27.23 14.51
N ARG A 75 14.37 -26.94 15.77
CA ARG A 75 15.55 -27.54 16.40
C ARG A 75 15.10 -28.53 17.47
N GLY A 76 15.36 -29.80 17.17
CA GLY A 76 14.79 -30.94 17.87
C GLY A 76 15.13 -31.01 19.36
N ARG A 77 14.31 -31.81 20.05
CA ARG A 77 14.74 -32.44 21.29
C ARG A 77 14.29 -33.89 21.30
N GLY A 78 15.04 -34.71 20.57
CA GLY A 78 15.21 -36.09 20.99
C GLY A 78 15.88 -36.14 22.37
N ARG A 79 15.48 -37.15 23.14
CA ARG A 79 16.19 -37.74 24.28
C ARG A 79 16.07 -37.03 25.64
N LYS A 80 15.27 -37.64 26.53
CA LYS A 80 15.69 -38.24 27.82
C LYS A 80 14.58 -39.26 28.17
N ARG A 81 14.87 -40.54 27.97
CA ARG A 81 15.29 -41.52 28.99
C ARG A 81 14.19 -41.80 29.99
#